data_AF-A0A5J5GIL1-F1
#
_entry.id   AF-A0A5J5GIL1-F1
#
_cell.length_a   1.000
_cell.length_b   1.000
_cell.length_c   1.000
_cell.angle_alpha   90.00
_cell.angle_beta   90.00
_cell.angle_gamma   90.00
#
_symmetry.space_group_name_H-M   'P 1'
#
loop_
_entity.id
_entity.type
_entity.pdbx_description
1 polymer ?
#
loop_
_entity_poly.entity_id
_entity_poly.type
_entity_poly.pdbx_seq_one_letter_code
_entity_poly.pdbx_strand_id
1 'polypeptide(L)'
;MTEFVLFMVFSVVETYALYFLAFSVFKIDQYPFEMIFSSLIMAFFSYILRETYDLTQVDLFLQYFLLFCFLWMLFRINLFYAAVMTGFAYQAYASLQTITYLVIKSFGSLPSTFGGKESISVYLLQLLTALFSISIGHIVQRKRKGFDFVPDKQSARVKIGKKEIALLLLNIPSLILVSLTLLISNYLNSFYIILPMIYVIFLFIYLRISYQKDRCYAENDY
;
A
#
# COMPACT_ATOMS: atom_id res chain seq x y z
N MET A 1 -26.48 -11.03 3.62
CA MET A 1 -26.60 -9.99 2.56
C MET A 1 -26.03 -8.65 3.01
N THR A 2 -26.47 -8.09 4.14
CA THR A 2 -25.95 -6.81 4.65
C THR A 2 -24.44 -6.85 4.93
N GLU A 3 -23.93 -7.91 5.57
CA GLU A 3 -22.50 -8.09 5.86
C GLU A 3 -21.64 -8.10 4.59
N PHE A 4 -22.10 -8.78 3.54
CA PHE A 4 -21.45 -8.79 2.23
C PHE A 4 -21.37 -7.39 1.62
N VAL A 5 -22.48 -6.64 1.63
CA VAL A 5 -22.50 -5.28 1.05
C VAL A 5 -21.59 -4.35 1.83
N LEU A 6 -21.61 -4.41 3.17
CA LEU A 6 -20.71 -3.59 4.01
C LEU A 6 -19.25 -3.94 3.72
N PHE A 7 -18.89 -5.23 3.76
CA PHE A 7 -17.55 -5.69 3.45
C PHE A 7 -17.06 -5.16 2.11
N MET A 8 -17.89 -5.30 1.06
CA MET A 8 -17.54 -4.86 -0.28
C MET A 8 -17.31 -3.35 -0.34
N VAL A 9 -18.19 -2.55 0.25
CA VAL A 9 -18.06 -1.08 0.24
C VAL A 9 -16.79 -0.63 0.96
N PHE A 10 -16.54 -1.11 2.17
CA PHE A 10 -15.36 -0.71 2.93
C PHE A 10 -14.06 -1.21 2.30
N SER A 11 -14.04 -2.44 1.80
CA SER A 11 -12.87 -3.01 1.10
C SER A 11 -12.56 -2.26 -0.20
N VAL A 12 -13.58 -1.85 -0.96
CA VAL A 12 -13.39 -1.05 -2.17
C VAL A 12 -12.81 0.32 -1.81
N VAL A 13 -13.32 0.98 -0.77
CA VAL A 13 -12.81 2.28 -0.32
C VAL A 13 -11.35 2.19 0.16
N GLU A 14 -11.02 1.15 0.92
CA GLU A 14 -9.66 0.88 1.40
C GLU A 14 -8.68 0.63 0.24
N THR A 15 -9.01 -0.30 -0.65
CA THR A 15 -8.15 -0.61 -1.80
C THR A 15 -8.03 0.58 -2.76
N TYR A 16 -9.10 1.35 -2.96
CA TYR A 16 -9.06 2.58 -3.76
C TYR A 16 -8.12 3.61 -3.14
N ALA A 17 -8.19 3.81 -1.81
CA ALA A 17 -7.29 4.71 -1.11
C ALA A 17 -5.83 4.28 -1.22
N LEU A 18 -5.56 2.97 -1.22
CA LEU A 18 -4.23 2.41 -1.44
C LEU A 18 -3.71 2.75 -2.85
N TYR A 19 -4.51 2.54 -3.90
CA TYR A 19 -4.15 2.97 -5.27
C TYR A 19 -3.91 4.46 -5.37
N PHE A 20 -4.83 5.26 -4.81
CA PHE A 20 -4.76 6.71 -4.83
C PHE A 20 -3.47 7.22 -4.17
N LEU A 21 -3.10 6.65 -3.03
CA LEU A 21 -1.86 6.98 -2.32
C LEU A 21 -0.63 6.60 -3.16
N ALA A 22 -0.62 5.41 -3.76
CA ALA A 22 0.46 4.98 -4.66
C ALA A 22 0.66 5.97 -5.80
N PHE A 23 -0.40 6.31 -6.53
CA PHE A 23 -0.30 7.16 -7.72
C PHE A 23 0.07 8.59 -7.33
N SER A 24 -0.45 9.09 -6.21
CA SER A 24 -0.09 10.41 -5.69
C SER A 24 1.39 10.50 -5.34
N VAL A 25 1.98 9.45 -4.76
CA VAL A 25 3.40 9.44 -4.39
C VAL A 25 4.30 9.31 -5.61
N PHE A 26 3.92 8.49 -6.60
CA PHE A 26 4.72 8.28 -7.81
C PHE A 26 4.35 9.20 -8.98
N LYS A 27 3.50 10.21 -8.74
CA LYS A 27 3.06 11.21 -9.72
C LYS A 27 2.51 10.62 -11.03
N ILE A 28 1.86 9.47 -10.92
CA ILE A 28 1.18 8.84 -12.05
C ILE A 28 -0.21 9.49 -12.20
N ASP A 29 -0.65 9.65 -13.45
CA ASP A 29 -2.00 10.11 -13.75
C ASP A 29 -3.07 9.23 -13.09
N GLN A 30 -4.14 9.84 -12.60
CA GLN A 30 -5.18 9.12 -11.88
C GLN A 30 -6.20 8.54 -12.86
N TYR A 31 -6.45 7.23 -12.71
CA TYR A 31 -7.36 6.43 -13.52
C TYR A 31 -8.48 5.88 -12.61
N PRO A 32 -9.43 6.73 -12.17
CA PRO A 32 -10.36 6.40 -11.09
C PRO A 32 -11.29 5.24 -11.43
N PHE A 33 -11.68 5.09 -12.71
CA PHE A 33 -12.56 3.98 -13.13
C PHE A 33 -11.84 2.64 -13.04
N GLU A 34 -10.60 2.60 -13.49
CA GLU A 34 -9.73 1.42 -13.44
C GLU A 34 -9.38 1.06 -11.99
N MET A 35 -9.16 2.06 -11.12
CA MET A 35 -8.97 1.86 -9.68
C MET A 35 -10.21 1.26 -9.02
N ILE A 36 -11.41 1.79 -9.30
CA ILE A 36 -12.65 1.26 -8.74
C ILE A 36 -12.88 -0.18 -9.24
N PHE A 37 -12.60 -0.45 -10.52
CA PHE A 37 -12.72 -1.78 -11.10
C PHE A 37 -11.77 -2.78 -10.44
N SER A 38 -10.49 -2.45 -10.28
CA SER A 38 -9.52 -3.33 -9.62
C SER A 38 -9.86 -3.52 -8.14
N SER A 39 -10.29 -2.45 -7.45
CA SER A 39 -10.77 -2.49 -6.07
C SER A 39 -11.96 -3.42 -5.87
N LEU A 40 -12.92 -3.45 -6.80
CA LEU A 40 -14.07 -4.36 -6.74
C LEU A 40 -13.64 -5.83 -6.84
N ILE A 41 -12.72 -6.14 -7.75
CA ILE A 41 -12.19 -7.50 -7.91
C ILE A 41 -11.41 -7.92 -6.66
N MET A 42 -10.54 -7.04 -6.15
CA MET A 42 -9.77 -7.26 -4.93
C MET A 42 -10.66 -7.52 -3.73
N ALA A 43 -11.69 -6.68 -3.53
CA ALA A 43 -12.68 -6.83 -2.46
C ALA A 43 -13.44 -8.17 -2.57
N PHE A 44 -13.85 -8.57 -3.78
CA PHE A 44 -14.55 -9.83 -3.98
C PHE A 44 -13.70 -11.05 -3.58
N PHE A 45 -12.45 -11.11 -4.03
CA PHE A 45 -11.54 -12.19 -3.62
C PHE A 45 -11.26 -12.15 -2.12
N SER A 46 -11.16 -10.96 -1.53
CA SER A 46 -10.95 -10.81 -0.09
C SER A 46 -12.12 -11.36 0.72
N TYR A 47 -13.35 -11.08 0.28
CA TYR A 47 -14.55 -11.59 0.92
C TYR A 47 -14.57 -13.11 0.93
N ILE A 48 -14.31 -13.73 -0.23
CA ILE A 48 -14.28 -15.19 -0.34
C ILE A 48 -13.24 -15.78 0.60
N LEU A 49 -12.01 -15.26 0.58
CA LEU A 49 -10.93 -15.83 1.38
C LEU A 49 -11.13 -15.63 2.89
N ARG A 50 -11.54 -14.43 3.32
CA ARG A 50 -11.70 -14.10 4.75
C ARG A 50 -13.01 -14.64 5.34
N GLU A 51 -14.15 -14.38 4.70
CA GLU A 51 -15.46 -14.70 5.27
C GLU A 51 -15.93 -16.12 4.95
N THR A 52 -15.58 -16.66 3.77
CA THR A 52 -16.01 -18.02 3.38
C THR A 52 -15.01 -19.10 3.82
N TYR A 53 -13.71 -18.82 3.74
CA TYR A 53 -12.67 -19.82 4.00
C TYR A 53 -11.82 -19.55 5.26
N ASP A 54 -11.97 -18.38 5.91
CA ASP A 54 -11.16 -17.97 7.09
C ASP A 54 -9.63 -17.99 6.83
N LEU A 55 -9.23 -17.73 5.59
CA LEU A 55 -7.84 -17.75 5.11
C LEU A 55 -7.24 -16.32 5.07
N THR A 56 -7.26 -15.62 6.19
CA THR A 56 -6.79 -14.21 6.31
C THR A 56 -5.34 -14.00 5.85
N GLN A 57 -4.47 -14.98 6.11
CA GLN A 57 -3.07 -14.91 5.66
C GLN A 57 -2.97 -15.01 4.14
N VAL A 58 -3.70 -15.96 3.54
CA VAL A 58 -3.70 -16.17 2.08
C VAL A 58 -4.27 -14.96 1.36
N ASP A 59 -5.31 -14.35 1.93
CA ASP A 59 -5.84 -13.09 1.41
C ASP A 59 -4.77 -12.01 1.34
N LEU A 60 -3.97 -11.80 2.40
CA LEU A 60 -2.90 -10.79 2.37
C LEU A 60 -1.91 -11.01 1.22
N PHE A 61 -1.48 -12.25 0.99
CA PHE A 61 -0.61 -12.58 -0.16
C PHE A 61 -1.31 -12.34 -1.50
N LEU A 62 -2.57 -12.75 -1.62
CA LEU A 62 -3.34 -12.59 -2.84
C LEU A 62 -3.58 -11.10 -3.15
N GLN A 63 -3.93 -10.28 -2.16
CA GLN A 63 -4.14 -8.84 -2.36
C GLN A 63 -2.85 -8.15 -2.81
N TYR A 64 -1.71 -8.50 -2.22
CA TYR A 64 -0.40 -7.97 -2.65
C TYR A 64 -0.09 -8.34 -4.09
N PHE A 65 -0.33 -9.61 -4.45
CA PHE A 65 -0.12 -10.10 -5.82
C PHE A 65 -1.08 -9.45 -6.82
N LEU A 66 -2.37 -9.33 -6.47
CA LEU A 66 -3.37 -8.67 -7.32
C LEU A 66 -3.03 -7.21 -7.54
N LEU A 67 -2.64 -6.46 -6.50
CA LEU A 67 -2.19 -5.08 -6.65
C LEU A 67 -1.04 -4.98 -7.66
N PHE A 68 -0.02 -5.84 -7.51
CA PHE A 68 1.09 -5.91 -8.45
C PHE A 68 0.64 -6.21 -9.89
N CYS A 69 -0.22 -7.21 -10.08
CA CYS A 69 -0.77 -7.57 -11.39
C CYS A 69 -1.58 -6.42 -12.01
N PHE A 70 -2.40 -5.71 -11.23
CA PHE A 70 -3.15 -4.58 -11.73
C PHE A 70 -2.24 -3.42 -12.11
N LEU A 71 -1.26 -3.07 -11.28
CA LEU A 71 -0.27 -2.04 -11.63
C LEU A 71 0.45 -2.38 -12.93
N TRP A 72 0.89 -3.63 -13.09
CA TRP A 72 1.61 -4.08 -14.27
C TRP A 72 0.73 -4.17 -15.53
N MET A 73 -0.41 -4.84 -15.45
CA MET A 73 -1.23 -5.20 -16.61
C MET A 73 -2.33 -4.18 -16.91
N LEU A 74 -3.07 -3.73 -15.88
CA LEU A 74 -4.20 -2.82 -16.04
C LEU A 74 -3.73 -1.38 -16.25
N PHE A 75 -2.87 -0.89 -15.36
CA PHE A 75 -2.31 0.48 -15.42
C PHE A 75 -1.07 0.59 -16.31
N ARG A 76 -0.64 -0.53 -16.91
CA ARG A 76 0.49 -0.58 -17.86
C ARG A 76 1.78 0.02 -17.29
N ILE A 77 2.04 -0.16 -16.01
CA ILE A 77 3.31 0.23 -15.40
C ILE A 77 4.35 -0.85 -15.70
N ASN A 78 5.61 -0.47 -15.94
CA ASN A 78 6.67 -1.46 -16.16
C ASN A 78 6.77 -2.40 -14.95
N LEU A 79 6.93 -3.71 -15.20
CA LEU A 79 7.04 -4.78 -14.20
C LEU A 79 7.93 -4.39 -13.00
N PHE A 80 9.09 -3.78 -13.28
CA PHE A 80 10.02 -3.36 -12.24
C PHE A 80 9.41 -2.30 -11.29
N TYR A 81 8.84 -1.24 -11.85
CA TYR A 81 8.25 -0.17 -11.07
C TYR A 81 6.93 -0.60 -10.43
N ALA A 82 6.15 -1.47 -11.07
CA ALA A 82 4.96 -2.06 -10.46
C ALA A 82 5.32 -2.75 -9.13
N ALA A 83 6.41 -3.54 -9.09
CA ALA A 83 6.86 -4.19 -7.86
C ALA A 83 7.26 -3.19 -6.76
N VAL A 84 8.01 -2.14 -7.11
CA VAL A 84 8.42 -1.09 -6.18
C VAL A 84 7.21 -0.30 -5.65
N MET A 85 6.26 0.00 -6.54
CA MET A 85 5.04 0.71 -6.18
C MET A 85 4.14 -0.13 -5.27
N THR A 86 3.96 -1.42 -5.55
CA THR A 86 3.19 -2.34 -4.70
C THR A 86 3.75 -2.37 -3.29
N GLY A 87 5.05 -2.63 -3.13
CA GLY A 87 5.64 -2.74 -1.79
C GLY A 87 5.66 -1.42 -1.04
N PHE A 88 5.92 -0.30 -1.72
CA PHE A 88 5.78 1.02 -1.09
C PHE A 88 4.34 1.30 -0.65
N ALA A 89 3.35 1.07 -1.52
CA ALA A 89 1.96 1.38 -1.24
C ALA A 89 1.42 0.57 -0.06
N TYR A 90 1.68 -0.75 -0.04
CA TYR A 90 1.32 -1.61 1.09
C TYR A 90 1.97 -1.15 2.38
N GLN A 91 3.26 -0.82 2.33
CA GLN A 91 3.99 -0.46 3.51
C GLN A 91 3.59 0.91 4.08
N ALA A 92 3.37 1.88 3.21
CA ALA A 92 2.87 3.20 3.57
C ALA A 92 1.46 3.09 4.18
N TYR A 93 0.58 2.32 3.54
CA TYR A 93 -0.78 2.09 4.02
C TYR A 93 -0.80 1.35 5.36
N ALA A 94 -0.01 0.28 5.52
CA ALA A 94 0.11 -0.44 6.79
C ALA A 94 0.60 0.45 7.94
N SER A 95 1.54 1.37 7.68
CA SER A 95 1.98 2.35 8.67
C SER A 95 0.88 3.34 9.04
N LEU A 96 0.12 3.84 8.07
CA LEU A 96 -1.03 4.72 8.33
C LEU A 96 -2.13 4.00 9.11
N GLN A 97 -2.41 2.75 8.77
CA GLN A 97 -3.38 1.92 9.49
C GLN A 97 -2.95 1.70 10.93
N THR A 98 -1.66 1.45 11.16
CA THR A 98 -1.10 1.27 12.50
C THR A 98 -1.21 2.54 13.34
N ILE A 99 -0.90 3.72 12.77
CA ILE A 99 -1.11 5.00 13.46
C ILE A 99 -2.59 5.16 13.83
N THR A 100 -3.46 4.97 12.84
CA THR A 100 -4.90 5.17 13.00
C THR A 100 -5.46 4.25 14.08
N TYR A 101 -5.06 2.98 14.09
CA TYR A 101 -5.42 2.04 15.15
C TYR A 101 -4.97 2.52 16.53
N LEU A 102 -3.73 2.98 16.70
CA LEU A 102 -3.26 3.48 17.99
C LEU A 102 -4.03 4.70 18.46
N VAL A 103 -4.32 5.63 17.55
CA VAL A 103 -5.12 6.82 17.85
C VAL A 103 -6.49 6.40 18.36
N ILE A 104 -7.20 5.54 17.65
CA ILE A 104 -8.54 5.09 18.09
C ILE A 104 -8.45 4.28 19.41
N LYS A 105 -7.43 3.42 19.56
CA LYS A 105 -7.20 2.67 20.81
C LYS A 105 -7.00 3.60 22.01
N SER A 106 -6.35 4.75 21.82
CA SER A 106 -6.14 5.73 22.90
C SER A 106 -7.45 6.36 23.41
N PHE A 107 -8.49 6.40 22.56
CA PHE A 107 -9.84 6.84 22.94
C PHE A 107 -10.71 5.71 23.53
N GLY A 108 -10.14 4.51 23.77
CA GLY A 108 -10.84 3.39 24.43
C GLY A 108 -11.91 2.67 23.61
N SER A 109 -12.00 2.94 22.30
CA SER A 109 -13.13 2.50 21.44
C SER A 109 -12.86 1.26 20.56
N LEU A 110 -11.78 0.50 20.77
CA LEU A 110 -11.47 -0.69 19.97
C LEU A 110 -11.21 -1.96 20.80
N PRO A 111 -11.63 -3.14 20.30
CA PRO A 111 -11.20 -4.43 20.83
C PRO A 111 -9.68 -4.62 20.65
N SER A 112 -9.08 -5.43 21.53
CA SER A 112 -7.64 -5.58 21.70
C SER A 112 -6.91 -6.36 20.60
N THR A 113 -7.62 -6.98 19.65
CA THR A 113 -7.05 -7.93 18.68
C THR A 113 -7.10 -7.41 17.24
N PHE A 114 -5.95 -7.47 16.57
CA PHE A 114 -5.84 -7.34 15.12
C PHE A 114 -6.30 -8.66 14.47
N GLY A 115 -7.25 -8.61 13.52
CA GLY A 115 -7.61 -9.76 12.69
C GLY A 115 -8.74 -10.66 13.20
N GLY A 116 -9.61 -10.18 14.09
CA GLY A 116 -10.89 -10.83 14.36
C GLY A 116 -11.89 -10.66 13.21
N LYS A 117 -12.98 -11.46 13.21
CA LYS A 117 -14.11 -11.33 12.27
C LYS A 117 -14.54 -9.87 12.13
N GLU A 118 -14.90 -9.49 10.90
CA GLU A 118 -15.30 -8.14 10.50
C GLU A 118 -16.30 -7.54 11.50
N SER A 119 -15.80 -6.63 12.33
CA SER A 119 -16.57 -5.92 13.34
C SER A 119 -16.70 -4.45 12.95
N ILE A 120 -17.67 -3.74 13.52
CA ILE A 120 -17.84 -2.29 13.33
C ILE A 120 -16.53 -1.52 13.55
N SER A 121 -15.72 -1.98 14.50
CA SER A 121 -14.39 -1.46 14.80
C SER A 121 -13.40 -1.59 13.63
N VAL A 122 -13.44 -2.70 12.88
CA VAL A 122 -12.59 -2.93 11.71
C VAL A 122 -13.02 -2.04 10.55
N TYR A 123 -14.33 -1.94 10.27
CA TYR A 123 -14.84 -1.03 9.24
C TYR A 123 -14.51 0.45 9.54
N LEU A 124 -14.62 0.85 10.80
CA LEU A 124 -14.25 2.21 11.22
C LEU A 124 -12.76 2.48 11.01
N LEU A 125 -11.90 1.52 11.34
CA LEU A 125 -10.46 1.62 11.13
C LEU A 125 -10.11 1.71 9.63
N GLN A 126 -10.72 0.86 8.79
CA GLN A 126 -10.55 0.89 7.34
C GLN A 126 -10.96 2.25 6.77
N LEU A 127 -12.15 2.75 7.13
CA LEU A 127 -12.65 4.04 6.66
C LEU A 127 -11.74 5.20 7.06
N LEU A 128 -11.34 5.27 8.33
CA LEU A 128 -10.47 6.35 8.79
C LEU A 128 -9.09 6.29 8.12
N THR A 129 -8.53 5.10 7.97
CA THR A 129 -7.24 4.90 7.30
C THR A 129 -7.31 5.28 5.83
N ALA A 130 -8.40 4.92 5.14
CA ALA A 130 -8.66 5.31 3.76
C ALA A 130 -8.75 6.84 3.62
N LEU A 131 -9.50 7.51 4.52
CA LEU A 131 -9.62 8.97 4.53
C LEU A 131 -8.27 9.66 4.78
N PHE A 132 -7.46 9.16 5.73
CA PHE A 132 -6.11 9.67 5.97
C PHE A 132 -5.20 9.47 4.76
N SER A 133 -5.26 8.30 4.13
CA SER A 133 -4.46 7.96 2.96
C SER A 133 -4.79 8.86 1.76
N ILE A 134 -6.08 9.08 1.48
CA ILE A 134 -6.54 10.01 0.44
C ILE A 134 -6.11 11.44 0.76
N SER A 135 -6.26 11.88 2.01
CA SER A 135 -5.85 13.23 2.44
C SER A 135 -4.36 13.46 2.25
N ILE A 136 -3.53 12.49 2.65
CA ILE A 136 -2.08 12.55 2.46
C ILE A 136 -1.73 12.54 0.97
N GLY A 137 -2.35 11.66 0.18
CA GLY A 137 -2.17 11.62 -1.27
C GLY A 137 -2.47 12.97 -1.92
N HIS A 138 -3.60 13.59 -1.55
CA HIS A 138 -3.99 14.90 -2.07
C HIS A 138 -3.00 16.01 -1.70
N ILE A 139 -2.45 16.00 -0.47
CA ILE A 139 -1.40 16.94 -0.06
C ILE A 139 -0.12 16.73 -0.86
N VAL A 140 0.30 15.49 -1.10
CA VAL A 140 1.50 15.15 -1.86
C VAL A 140 1.36 15.60 -3.32
N GLN A 141 0.20 15.35 -3.93
CA GLN A 141 -0.13 15.75 -5.29
C GLN A 141 -0.13 17.28 -5.43
N ARG A 142 -0.80 18.00 -4.52
CA ARG A 142 -0.85 19.47 -4.52
C ARG A 142 0.53 20.12 -4.33
N LYS A 143 1.38 19.53 -3.49
CA LYS A 143 2.75 20.02 -3.27
C LYS A 143 3.73 19.60 -4.37
N ARG A 144 3.31 18.77 -5.35
CA ARG A 144 4.16 18.18 -6.40
C ARG A 144 5.44 17.53 -5.85
N LYS A 145 5.38 16.97 -4.62
CA LYS A 145 6.51 16.39 -3.89
C LYS A 145 6.72 14.89 -4.10
N GLY A 146 5.94 14.27 -4.97
CA GLY A 146 6.13 12.87 -5.37
C GLY A 146 7.35 12.63 -6.27
N PHE A 147 7.52 11.37 -6.64
CA PHE A 147 8.66 10.83 -7.37
C PHE A 147 8.35 10.65 -8.86
N ASP A 148 8.97 11.46 -9.73
CA ASP A 148 8.80 11.38 -11.20
C ASP A 148 9.71 10.32 -11.87
N PHE A 149 10.38 9.44 -11.10
CA PHE A 149 11.34 8.49 -11.66
C PHE A 149 10.67 7.29 -12.35
N VAL A 150 9.35 7.11 -12.17
CA VAL A 150 8.59 6.01 -12.76
C VAL A 150 8.14 6.44 -14.15
N PRO A 151 8.65 5.84 -15.24
CA PRO A 151 8.18 6.14 -16.58
C PRO A 151 6.74 5.62 -16.74
N ASP A 152 5.83 6.53 -17.08
CA ASP A 152 4.41 6.24 -17.37
C ASP A 152 4.18 5.40 -18.65
N LYS A 153 5.25 5.01 -19.37
CA LYS A 153 5.15 4.24 -20.61
C LYS A 153 5.94 2.94 -20.52
N GLN A 154 5.26 1.81 -20.79
CA GLN A 154 5.86 0.46 -20.85
C GLN A 154 7.07 0.37 -21.81
N SER A 155 7.12 1.21 -22.84
CA SER A 155 8.16 1.20 -23.86
C SER A 155 9.49 1.84 -23.43
N ALA A 156 9.57 2.45 -22.24
CA ALA A 156 10.83 2.95 -21.72
C ALA A 156 11.74 1.76 -21.36
N ARG A 157 12.88 1.63 -22.05
CA ARG A 157 13.90 0.63 -21.70
C ARG A 157 14.48 0.98 -20.32
N VAL A 158 13.99 0.31 -19.29
CA VAL A 158 14.58 0.38 -17.96
C VAL A 158 15.92 -0.35 -18.01
N LYS A 159 17.03 0.39 -17.90
CA LYS A 159 18.34 -0.22 -17.68
C LYS A 159 18.38 -0.69 -16.23
N ILE A 160 18.13 -1.98 -16.03
CA ILE A 160 18.21 -2.59 -14.70
C ILE A 160 19.69 -2.64 -14.29
N GLY A 161 20.12 -1.67 -13.50
CA GLY A 161 21.42 -1.67 -12.86
C GLY A 161 21.38 -2.27 -11.45
N LYS A 162 22.52 -2.20 -10.76
CA LYS A 162 22.67 -2.73 -9.39
C LYS A 162 21.78 -2.02 -8.37
N LYS A 163 21.36 -0.78 -8.62
CA LYS A 163 20.54 0.03 -7.70
C LYS A 163 19.07 -0.31 -7.82
N GLU A 164 18.62 -0.54 -9.05
CA GLU A 164 17.29 -1.00 -9.39
C GLU A 164 17.06 -2.39 -8.75
N ILE A 165 18.05 -3.28 -8.85
CA ILE A 165 18.02 -4.56 -8.15
C ILE A 165 17.95 -4.37 -6.62
N ALA A 166 18.69 -3.41 -6.05
CA ALA A 166 18.62 -3.11 -4.62
C ALA A 166 17.27 -2.53 -4.18
N LEU A 167 16.60 -1.70 -4.99
CA LEU A 167 15.22 -1.23 -4.76
C LEU A 167 14.23 -2.40 -4.72
N LEU A 168 14.37 -3.33 -5.64
CA LEU A 168 13.50 -4.49 -5.74
C LEU A 168 13.73 -5.44 -4.56
N LEU A 169 15.00 -5.72 -4.23
CA LEU A 169 15.37 -6.50 -3.04
C LEU A 169 14.87 -5.84 -1.76
N LEU A 170 14.88 -4.51 -1.67
CA LEU A 170 14.35 -3.80 -0.52
C LEU A 170 12.83 -3.94 -0.39
N ASN A 171 12.09 -4.17 -1.48
CA ASN A 171 10.63 -4.39 -1.45
C ASN A 171 10.23 -5.83 -1.09
N ILE A 172 11.06 -6.84 -1.35
CA ILE A 172 10.79 -8.24 -0.99
C ILE A 172 10.39 -8.42 0.49
N PRO A 173 11.09 -7.81 1.47
CA PRO A 173 10.70 -7.95 2.88
C PRO A 173 9.42 -7.21 3.26
N SER A 174 8.81 -6.37 2.42
CA SER A 174 7.61 -5.60 2.78
C SER A 174 6.45 -6.52 3.20
N LEU A 175 6.19 -7.58 2.43
CA LEU A 175 5.14 -8.54 2.72
C LEU A 175 5.44 -9.34 4.00
N ILE A 176 6.70 -9.74 4.19
CA ILE A 176 7.16 -10.42 5.41
C ILE A 176 6.97 -9.50 6.62
N LEU A 177 7.31 -8.22 6.50
CA LEU A 177 7.21 -7.24 7.58
C LEU A 177 5.75 -6.96 7.94
N VAL A 178 4.84 -6.81 6.96
CA VAL A 178 3.41 -6.66 7.25
C VAL A 178 2.87 -7.92 7.96
N SER A 179 3.26 -9.11 7.50
CA SER A 179 2.87 -10.37 8.16
C SER A 179 3.43 -10.47 9.58
N LEU A 180 4.68 -10.06 9.79
CA LEU A 180 5.31 -9.99 11.10
C LEU A 180 4.62 -8.97 12.00
N THR A 181 4.14 -7.83 11.50
CA THR A 181 3.39 -6.88 12.33
C THR A 181 2.11 -7.49 12.88
N LEU A 182 1.39 -8.31 12.10
CA LEU A 182 0.19 -9.01 12.55
C LEU A 182 0.52 -10.08 13.61
N LEU A 183 1.62 -10.81 13.43
CA LEU A 183 2.07 -11.79 14.42
C LEU A 183 2.52 -11.10 15.71
N ILE A 184 3.34 -10.06 15.59
CA ILE A 184 3.91 -9.34 16.73
C ILE A 184 2.82 -8.58 17.50
N SER A 185 1.79 -8.03 16.83
CA SER A 185 0.69 -7.33 17.51
C SER A 185 -0.06 -8.20 18.51
N ASN A 186 -0.02 -9.53 18.34
CA ASN A 186 -0.66 -10.48 19.26
C ASN A 186 0.20 -10.78 20.50
N TYR A 187 1.51 -10.56 20.44
CA TYR A 187 2.46 -10.95 21.50
C TYR A 187 3.13 -9.76 22.20
N LEU A 188 3.40 -8.67 21.48
CA LEU A 188 4.04 -7.48 22.01
C LEU A 188 3.02 -6.33 22.06
N ASN A 189 3.05 -5.59 23.17
CA ASN A 189 2.34 -4.32 23.36
C ASN A 189 2.75 -3.27 22.30
N SER A 190 2.33 -2.01 22.46
CA SER A 190 2.47 -0.83 21.56
C SER A 190 3.77 -0.64 20.75
N PHE A 191 4.85 -1.39 21.01
CA PHE A 191 6.10 -1.43 20.26
C PHE A 191 5.99 -1.99 18.83
N TYR A 192 4.93 -2.71 18.47
CA TYR A 192 4.75 -3.24 17.11
C TYR A 192 4.65 -2.12 16.04
N ILE A 193 4.38 -0.87 16.43
CA ILE A 193 4.38 0.30 15.52
C ILE A 193 5.77 0.66 14.99
N ILE A 194 6.83 0.29 15.70
CA ILE A 194 8.19 0.66 15.34
C ILE A 194 8.60 0.00 14.03
N LEU A 195 8.18 -1.25 13.81
CA LEU A 195 8.56 -2.06 12.65
C LEU A 195 8.06 -1.45 11.32
N PRO A 196 6.76 -1.16 11.12
CA PRO A 196 6.29 -0.60 9.86
C PRO A 196 6.77 0.84 9.66
N MET A 197 6.94 1.63 10.74
CA MET A 197 7.44 3.00 10.68
C MET A 197 8.87 3.08 10.21
N ILE A 198 9.77 2.36 10.87
CA ILE A 198 11.19 2.33 10.53
C ILE A 198 11.35 1.94 9.08
N TYR A 199 10.60 0.93 8.63
CA TYR A 199 10.75 0.43 7.27
C TYR A 199 10.14 1.36 6.22
N VAL A 200 9.01 2.04 6.46
CA VAL A 200 8.54 3.14 5.58
C VAL A 200 9.60 4.22 5.47
N ILE A 201 10.22 4.62 6.58
CA ILE A 201 11.25 5.67 6.59
C ILE A 201 12.46 5.23 5.77
N PHE A 202 12.95 4.00 5.96
CA PHE A 202 14.05 3.46 5.16
C PHE A 202 13.72 3.42 3.66
N LEU A 203 12.52 2.94 3.31
CA LEU A 203 12.07 2.87 1.92
C LEU A 203 11.95 4.28 1.32
N PHE A 204 11.40 5.23 2.06
CA PHE A 204 11.28 6.63 1.63
C PHE A 204 12.65 7.32 1.46
N ILE A 205 13.58 7.13 2.40
CA ILE A 205 14.96 7.64 2.30
C ILE A 205 15.63 7.06 1.07
N TYR A 206 15.51 5.75 0.85
CA TYR A 206 16.11 5.09 -0.28
C TYR A 206 15.52 5.62 -1.61
N LEU A 207 14.20 5.75 -1.71
CA LEU A 207 13.54 6.33 -2.89
C LEU A 207 14.03 7.75 -3.16
N ARG A 208 14.21 8.56 -2.11
CA ARG A 208 14.75 9.93 -2.23
C ARG A 208 16.19 9.94 -2.73
N ILE A 209 17.04 9.03 -2.25
CA ILE A 209 18.43 8.90 -2.70
C ILE A 209 18.48 8.45 -4.17
N SER A 210 17.66 7.47 -4.55
CA SER A 210 17.56 7.02 -5.94
C SER A 210 17.15 8.18 -6.86
N TYR A 211 16.10 8.90 -6.47
CA TYR A 211 15.58 10.04 -7.22
C TYR A 211 16.60 11.18 -7.41
N GLN A 212 17.35 11.55 -6.36
CA GLN A 212 18.37 12.59 -6.47
C GLN A 212 19.50 12.18 -7.43
N LYS A 213 19.85 10.90 -7.43
CA LYS A 213 20.95 10.39 -8.23
C LYS A 213 20.58 10.29 -9.71
N ASP A 214 19.34 9.92 -10.03
CA ASP A 214 18.84 9.86 -11.41
C ASP A 214 18.82 11.26 -12.06
N ARG A 215 18.50 12.30 -11.29
CA ARG A 215 18.60 13.70 -11.75
C ARG A 215 20.04 14.16 -11.98
N CYS A 216 20.96 13.78 -11.11
CA CYS A 216 22.36 14.16 -11.23
C CYS A 216 23.04 13.52 -12.46
N TYR A 217 22.64 12.31 -12.87
CA TYR A 217 23.12 11.75 -14.14
C TYR A 217 22.50 12.45 -15.35
N ALA A 218 21.20 12.81 -15.29
CA ALA A 218 20.56 13.54 -16.36
C ALA A 218 21.16 14.95 -16.60
N GLU A 219 21.69 15.60 -15.56
CA GLU A 219 22.38 16.89 -15.68
C GLU A 219 23.82 16.78 -16.23
N ASN A 220 24.48 15.62 -16.09
CA ASN A 220 25.85 15.40 -16.57
C ASN A 220 25.93 14.88 -18.02
N ASP A 221 24.79 14.53 -18.63
CA ASP A 221 24.68 14.09 -20.03
C ASP A 221 24.37 15.25 -21.01
N TYR A 222 24.35 16.50 -20.53
CA TYR A 222 24.29 17.75 -21.32
C TYR A 222 25.61 18.51 -21.27
#